data_AF-A0A0L6WDH8-F1
#
_entry.id   AF-A0A0L6WDH8-F1
#
_cell.length_a   1.000
_cell.length_b   1.000
_cell.length_c   1.000
_cell.angle_alpha   90.00
_cell.angle_beta   90.00
_cell.angle_gamma   90.00
#
_symmetry.space_group_name_H-M   'P 1'
#
loop_
_entity.id
_entity.type
_entity.pdbx_description
1 polymer ?
#
loop_
_entity_poly.entity_id
_entity_poly.type
_entity_poly.pdbx_seq_one_letter_code
_entity_poly.pdbx_strand_id
1 'polypeptide(L)'
;MEEEARRFAEERARRNKPRAKLSNGDGSRRKLSVNIERRAQEEARRAAEEEARRRQQEQEQEQEQARRAAQAPSSAQIFKSYDDKWEALRGAEAYSDITFVQFPWPVLYQIFDVGGITLDSVRAFFLHRGTRGKAMKAEILKWHPDKLNNQLHQVHPEHREQVREAGELVAKFLNNIMEN
;
A
#
# COMPACT_ATOMS: atom_id res chain seq x y z
N MET A 1 -32.45 41.78 87.17
CA MET A 1 -32.84 40.40 86.81
C MET A 1 -33.33 40.27 85.36
N GLU A 2 -33.99 41.26 84.76
CA GLU A 2 -34.49 41.17 83.37
C GLU A 2 -33.40 41.36 82.29
N GLU A 3 -32.35 42.12 82.61
CA GLU A 3 -31.25 42.45 81.70
C GLU A 3 -30.27 41.28 81.49
N GLU A 4 -30.09 40.44 82.51
CA GLU A 4 -29.25 39.24 82.46
C GLU A 4 -29.89 38.14 81.60
N ALA A 5 -31.23 38.04 81.60
CA ALA A 5 -31.96 37.10 80.75
C ALA A 5 -31.82 37.43 79.26
N ARG A 6 -31.78 38.72 78.90
CA ARG A 6 -31.55 39.16 77.51
C ARG A 6 -30.14 38.88 77.03
N ARG A 7 -29.12 39.14 77.86
CA ARG A 7 -27.73 38.82 77.48
C ARG A 7 -27.52 37.32 77.29
N PHE A 8 -28.12 36.50 78.15
CA PHE A 8 -28.02 35.05 78.04
C PHE A 8 -28.73 34.49 76.80
N ALA A 9 -29.87 35.08 76.42
CA ALA A 9 -30.60 34.69 75.21
C ALA A 9 -29.85 35.10 73.92
N GLU A 10 -29.24 36.30 73.90
CA GLU A 10 -28.48 36.78 72.74
C GLU A 10 -27.17 36.00 72.55
N GLU A 11 -26.51 35.62 73.66
CA GLU A 11 -25.29 34.82 73.63
C GLU A 11 -25.57 33.38 73.14
N ARG A 12 -26.71 32.80 73.53
CA ARG A 12 -27.19 31.53 72.97
C ARG A 12 -27.52 31.63 71.47
N ALA A 13 -28.11 32.75 71.04
CA ALA A 13 -28.44 32.97 69.63
C ALA A 13 -27.20 33.15 68.73
N ARG A 14 -26.12 33.78 69.24
CA ARG A 14 -24.83 33.88 68.52
C ARG A 14 -24.12 32.54 68.41
N ARG A 15 -24.16 31.73 69.47
CA ARG A 15 -23.50 30.43 69.53
C ARG A 15 -24.20 29.37 68.67
N ASN A 16 -25.49 29.56 68.37
CA ASN A 16 -26.29 28.63 67.57
C ASN A 16 -26.48 29.07 66.10
N LYS A 17 -25.68 30.02 65.60
CA LYS A 17 -25.67 30.33 64.16
C LYS A 17 -25.12 29.09 63.41
N PRO A 18 -25.93 28.42 62.58
CA PRO A 18 -25.50 27.16 61.97
C PRO A 18 -24.31 27.41 61.05
N ARG A 19 -23.24 26.64 61.24
CA ARG A 19 -22.05 26.48 60.35
C ARG A 19 -22.43 25.87 58.97
N ALA A 20 -23.64 26.10 58.48
CA ALA A 20 -24.22 25.47 57.29
C ALA A 20 -23.55 25.93 55.96
N LYS A 21 -22.63 26.90 55.98
CA LYS A 21 -21.95 27.38 54.77
C LYS A 21 -20.59 26.72 54.47
N LEU A 22 -20.03 25.93 55.39
CA LEU A 22 -18.71 25.28 55.20
C LEU A 22 -18.79 23.83 54.70
N SER A 23 -19.96 23.18 54.76
CA SER A 23 -20.12 21.77 54.34
C SER A 23 -20.39 21.58 52.84
N ASN A 24 -20.94 22.59 52.16
CA ASN A 24 -21.25 22.52 50.71
C ASN A 24 -20.00 22.54 49.81
N GLY A 25 -18.89 23.14 50.26
CA GLY A 25 -17.65 23.22 49.47
C GLY A 25 -16.87 21.89 49.40
N ASP A 26 -16.93 21.10 50.46
CA ASP A 26 -16.21 19.82 50.58
C ASP A 26 -16.87 18.73 49.70
N GLY A 27 -18.21 18.65 49.71
CA GLY A 27 -18.96 17.77 48.82
C GLY A 27 -18.85 18.16 47.33
N SER A 28 -18.78 19.46 47.02
CA SER A 28 -18.63 19.93 45.64
C SER A 28 -17.23 19.67 45.08
N ARG A 29 -16.17 19.85 45.90
CA ARG A 29 -14.79 19.50 45.54
C ARG A 29 -14.59 18.01 45.32
N ARG A 30 -15.20 17.15 46.14
CA ARG A 30 -15.20 15.68 45.96
C ARG A 30 -15.92 15.25 44.68
N LYS A 31 -17.09 15.84 44.39
CA LYS A 31 -17.82 15.57 43.14
C LYS A 31 -17.04 16.01 41.90
N LEU A 32 -16.34 17.14 41.97
CA LEU A 32 -15.51 17.64 40.87
C LEU A 32 -14.30 16.73 40.62
N SER A 33 -13.61 16.29 41.67
CA SER A 33 -12.45 15.38 41.56
C SER A 33 -12.84 14.01 41.01
N VAL A 34 -13.95 13.41 41.47
CA VAL A 34 -14.48 12.15 40.89
C VAL A 34 -14.85 12.32 39.40
N ASN A 35 -15.44 13.46 39.02
CA ASN A 35 -15.77 13.71 37.62
C ASN A 35 -14.53 13.91 36.73
N ILE A 36 -13.48 14.55 37.25
CA ILE A 36 -12.20 14.71 36.54
C ILE A 36 -11.54 13.34 36.35
N GLU A 37 -11.50 12.51 37.39
CA GLU A 37 -10.90 11.18 37.34
C GLU A 37 -11.65 10.24 36.39
N ARG A 38 -12.99 10.30 36.40
CA ARG A 38 -13.82 9.56 35.44
C ARG A 38 -13.58 9.98 33.99
N ARG A 39 -13.44 11.29 33.73
CA ARG A 39 -13.11 11.80 32.39
C ARG A 39 -11.72 11.37 31.95
N ALA A 40 -10.74 11.45 32.84
CA ALA A 40 -9.37 11.01 32.56
C ALA A 40 -9.31 9.50 32.26
N GLN A 41 -10.04 8.67 33.01
CA GLN A 41 -10.13 7.23 32.73
C GLN A 41 -10.83 6.93 31.40
N GLU A 42 -11.91 7.64 31.09
CA GLU A 42 -12.64 7.45 29.83
C GLU A 42 -11.80 7.87 28.62
N GLU A 43 -11.08 8.99 28.72
CA GLU A 43 -10.16 9.47 27.69
C GLU A 43 -8.97 8.52 27.52
N ALA A 44 -8.39 8.03 28.62
CA ALA A 44 -7.33 7.03 28.57
C ALA A 44 -7.81 5.71 27.92
N ARG A 45 -9.05 5.27 28.21
CA ARG A 45 -9.62 4.07 27.59
C ARG A 45 -9.85 4.27 26.09
N ARG A 46 -10.39 5.42 25.68
CA ARG A 46 -10.59 5.75 24.26
C ARG A 46 -9.26 5.86 23.51
N ALA A 47 -8.25 6.48 24.12
CA ALA A 47 -6.92 6.60 23.55
C ALA A 47 -6.26 5.22 23.39
N ALA A 48 -6.37 4.35 24.41
CA ALA A 48 -5.84 2.98 24.34
C ALA A 48 -6.56 2.13 23.29
N GLU A 49 -7.88 2.28 23.13
CA GLU A 49 -8.66 1.57 22.11
C GLU A 49 -8.31 2.05 20.70
N GLU A 50 -8.16 3.36 20.49
CA GLU A 50 -7.73 3.93 19.21
C GLU A 50 -6.31 3.48 18.85
N GLU A 51 -5.38 3.51 19.81
CA GLU A 51 -4.01 3.04 19.60
C GLU A 51 -3.97 1.54 19.29
N ALA A 52 -4.75 0.72 20.01
CA ALA A 52 -4.86 -0.71 19.71
C ALA A 52 -5.41 -0.95 18.30
N ARG A 53 -6.44 -0.18 17.89
CA ARG A 53 -7.01 -0.28 16.54
C ARG A 53 -6.02 0.15 15.47
N ARG A 54 -5.25 1.22 15.68
CA ARG A 54 -4.20 1.66 14.76
C ARG A 54 -3.13 0.58 14.62
N ARG A 55 -2.62 0.05 15.72
CA ARG A 55 -1.62 -1.03 15.71
C ARG A 55 -2.12 -2.29 15.01
N GLN A 56 -3.39 -2.66 15.20
CA GLN A 56 -4.00 -3.79 14.47
C GLN A 56 -4.05 -3.53 12.97
N GLN A 57 -4.52 -2.33 12.56
CA GLN A 57 -4.56 -1.96 11.15
C GLN A 57 -3.17 -1.92 10.51
N GLU A 58 -2.17 -1.40 11.21
CA GLU A 58 -0.77 -1.39 10.75
C GLU A 58 -0.23 -2.82 10.60
N GLN A 59 -0.48 -3.70 11.57
CA GLN A 59 -0.07 -5.11 11.49
C GLN A 59 -0.77 -5.86 10.36
N GLU A 60 -2.08 -5.64 10.16
CA GLU A 60 -2.83 -6.25 9.06
C GLU A 60 -2.29 -5.79 7.70
N GLN A 61 -2.01 -4.49 7.54
CA GLN A 61 -1.41 -3.95 6.32
C GLN A 61 -0.01 -4.52 6.07
N GLU A 62 0.83 -4.58 7.10
CA GLU A 62 2.18 -5.14 7.00
C GLU A 62 2.14 -6.64 6.63
N GLN A 63 1.26 -7.42 7.27
CA GLN A 63 1.06 -8.82 6.94
C GLN A 63 0.55 -9.01 5.51
N GLU A 64 -0.38 -8.18 5.06
CA GLU A 64 -0.89 -8.24 3.69
C GLU A 64 0.21 -7.91 2.67
N GLN A 65 1.00 -6.86 2.91
CA GLN A 65 2.13 -6.50 2.05
C GLN A 65 3.20 -7.59 2.01
N ALA A 66 3.57 -8.15 3.16
CA ALA A 66 4.52 -9.26 3.24
C ALA A 66 4.01 -10.50 2.50
N ARG A 67 2.71 -10.81 2.65
CA ARG A 67 2.07 -11.94 1.97
C ARG A 67 1.99 -11.74 0.46
N ARG A 68 1.77 -10.52 -0.02
CA ARG A 68 1.82 -10.17 -1.46
C ARG A 68 3.25 -10.27 -1.99
N ALA A 69 4.23 -9.75 -1.26
CA ALA A 69 5.64 -9.84 -1.65
C ALA A 69 6.15 -11.29 -1.71
N ALA A 70 5.74 -12.14 -0.76
CA ALA A 70 6.08 -13.56 -0.76
C ALA A 70 5.44 -14.36 -1.92
N GLN A 71 4.32 -13.88 -2.47
CA GLN A 71 3.65 -14.48 -3.63
C GLN A 71 4.12 -13.89 -4.96
N ALA A 72 4.90 -12.81 -4.95
CA ALA A 72 5.44 -12.24 -6.18
C ALA A 72 6.36 -13.27 -6.86
N PRO A 73 6.25 -13.46 -8.18
CA PRO A 73 7.08 -14.41 -8.88
C PRO A 73 8.55 -14.01 -8.75
N SER A 74 9.40 -14.98 -8.43
CA SER A 74 10.85 -14.81 -8.48
C SER A 74 11.29 -14.37 -9.88
N SER A 75 12.42 -13.67 -9.97
CA SER A 75 13.04 -13.31 -11.25
C SER A 75 13.25 -14.51 -12.16
N ALA A 76 13.65 -15.66 -11.59
CA ALA A 76 13.80 -16.92 -12.34
C ALA A 76 12.48 -17.40 -12.98
N GLN A 77 11.35 -17.30 -12.27
CA GLN A 77 10.03 -17.65 -12.81
C GLN A 77 9.60 -16.68 -13.92
N ILE A 78 9.89 -15.37 -13.75
CA ILE A 78 9.60 -14.35 -14.77
C ILE A 78 10.38 -14.66 -16.04
N PHE A 79 11.68 -14.95 -15.94
CA PHE A 79 12.52 -15.28 -17.11
C PHE A 79 12.07 -16.56 -17.79
N LYS A 80 11.75 -17.59 -17.01
CA LYS A 80 11.21 -18.84 -17.56
C LYS A 80 9.88 -18.57 -18.29
N SER A 81 8.97 -17.81 -17.70
CA SER A 81 7.70 -17.47 -18.36
C SER A 81 7.90 -16.66 -19.64
N TYR A 82 8.87 -15.74 -19.67
CA TYR A 82 9.23 -15.01 -20.89
C TYR A 82 9.69 -15.97 -22.00
N ASP A 83 10.59 -16.91 -21.69
CA ASP A 83 11.09 -17.88 -22.67
C ASP A 83 9.99 -18.86 -23.11
N ASP A 84 9.20 -19.39 -22.19
CA ASP A 84 8.07 -20.30 -22.47
C ASP A 84 7.05 -19.63 -23.42
N LYS A 85 6.71 -18.36 -23.17
CA LYS A 85 5.78 -17.59 -24.02
C LYS A 85 6.37 -17.35 -25.42
N TRP A 86 7.66 -17.09 -25.53
CA TRP A 86 8.34 -16.96 -26.83
C TRP A 86 8.43 -18.29 -27.58
N GLU A 87 8.51 -19.41 -26.88
CA GLU A 87 8.42 -20.75 -27.47
C GLU A 87 7.01 -21.04 -27.96
N ALA A 88 5.98 -20.72 -27.16
CA ALA A 88 4.59 -20.84 -27.57
C ALA A 88 4.29 -20.03 -28.84
N LEU A 89 4.78 -18.78 -28.93
CA LEU A 89 4.64 -17.96 -30.13
C LEU A 89 5.32 -18.58 -31.37
N ARG A 90 6.46 -19.26 -31.21
CA ARG A 90 7.15 -19.91 -32.32
C ARG A 90 6.52 -21.25 -32.72
N GLY A 91 5.72 -21.84 -31.84
CA GLY A 91 5.04 -23.11 -32.07
C GLY A 91 3.95 -22.99 -33.13
N ALA A 92 3.70 -24.09 -33.84
CA ALA A 92 2.59 -24.21 -34.79
C ALA A 92 1.25 -24.55 -34.10
N GLU A 93 1.29 -24.86 -32.81
CA GLU A 93 0.09 -25.14 -32.02
C GLU A 93 -0.48 -23.84 -31.44
N ALA A 94 -1.66 -23.52 -31.97
CA ALA A 94 -2.64 -22.55 -31.52
C ALA A 94 -2.47 -21.10 -32.01
N TYR A 95 -3.34 -20.78 -32.98
CA TYR A 95 -4.12 -19.54 -33.07
C TYR A 95 -4.75 -19.19 -31.71
N SER A 96 -3.92 -18.87 -30.74
CA SER A 96 -4.33 -18.42 -29.43
C SER A 96 -4.62 -16.94 -29.60
N ASP A 97 -5.82 -16.45 -29.29
CA ASP A 97 -6.13 -15.02 -29.30
C ASP A 97 -5.34 -14.29 -28.20
N ILE A 98 -4.02 -14.16 -28.38
CA ILE A 98 -3.12 -13.61 -27.37
C ILE A 98 -3.43 -12.13 -27.23
N THR A 99 -3.77 -11.75 -26.01
CA THR A 99 -3.99 -10.35 -25.64
C THR A 99 -2.67 -9.65 -25.37
N PHE A 100 -2.67 -8.32 -25.36
CA PHE A 100 -1.49 -7.53 -25.02
C PHE A 100 -0.82 -7.98 -23.70
N VAL A 101 -1.63 -8.27 -22.68
CA VAL A 101 -1.20 -8.67 -21.34
C VAL A 101 -0.49 -10.03 -21.31
N GLN A 102 -0.82 -10.92 -22.26
CA GLN A 102 -0.26 -12.27 -22.34
C GLN A 102 1.04 -12.30 -23.14
N PHE A 103 1.30 -11.31 -23.99
CA PHE A 103 2.48 -11.21 -24.83
C PHE A 103 3.80 -11.22 -23.98
N PRO A 104 4.90 -11.80 -24.46
CA PRO A 104 6.15 -11.93 -23.71
C PRO A 104 6.96 -10.63 -23.63
N TRP A 105 6.47 -9.65 -22.86
CA TRP A 105 7.20 -8.41 -22.64
C TRP A 105 8.45 -8.60 -21.78
N PRO A 106 9.59 -7.94 -22.12
CA PRO A 106 10.82 -8.07 -21.36
C PRO A 106 10.81 -7.10 -20.18
N VAL A 107 9.95 -7.37 -19.21
CA VAL A 107 9.73 -6.56 -18.00
C VAL A 107 9.63 -7.47 -16.77
N LEU A 108 10.01 -6.95 -15.59
CA LEU A 108 9.99 -7.71 -14.33
C LEU A 108 8.62 -7.71 -13.64
N TYR A 109 7.64 -7.05 -14.22
CA TYR A 109 6.30 -6.89 -13.68
C TYR A 109 5.25 -6.99 -14.80
N GLN A 110 3.99 -7.18 -14.43
CA GLN A 110 2.90 -7.28 -15.38
C GLN A 110 2.56 -5.90 -15.96
N ILE A 111 2.39 -5.83 -17.28
CA ILE A 111 1.95 -4.61 -17.98
C ILE A 111 0.61 -4.81 -18.66
N PHE A 112 -0.16 -3.72 -18.76
CA PHE A 112 -1.50 -3.71 -19.34
C PHE A 112 -1.62 -2.80 -20.56
N ASP A 113 -0.67 -1.89 -20.74
CA ASP A 113 -0.61 -0.95 -21.85
C ASP A 113 0.82 -0.65 -22.30
N VAL A 114 0.94 0.10 -23.41
CA VAL A 114 2.21 0.47 -24.04
C VAL A 114 3.05 1.37 -23.12
N GLY A 115 2.42 2.27 -22.36
CA GLY A 115 3.09 3.17 -21.43
C GLY A 115 3.76 2.45 -20.25
N GLY A 116 3.35 1.22 -19.96
CA GLY A 116 4.04 0.34 -19.00
C GLY A 116 5.43 -0.11 -19.44
N ILE A 117 5.77 0.03 -20.73
CA ILE A 117 7.09 -0.32 -21.29
C ILE A 117 7.98 0.91 -21.31
N THR A 118 8.98 0.90 -20.44
CA THR A 118 9.96 1.99 -20.32
C THR A 118 11.37 1.47 -20.59
N LEU A 119 12.29 2.39 -20.93
CA LEU A 119 13.70 2.04 -21.10
C LEU A 119 14.28 1.40 -19.84
N ASP A 120 13.98 1.95 -18.66
CA ASP A 120 14.45 1.42 -17.38
C ASP A 120 13.89 0.04 -17.07
N SER A 121 12.61 -0.24 -17.35
CA SER A 121 12.03 -1.56 -17.11
C SER A 121 12.64 -2.64 -18.00
N VAL A 122 12.86 -2.32 -19.29
CA VAL A 122 13.51 -3.23 -20.25
C VAL A 122 14.99 -3.44 -19.89
N ARG A 123 15.70 -2.36 -19.56
CA ARG A 123 17.09 -2.42 -19.10
C ARG A 123 17.24 -3.26 -17.84
N ALA A 124 16.36 -3.06 -16.86
CA ALA A 124 16.35 -3.82 -15.63
C ALA A 124 16.14 -5.32 -15.91
N PHE A 125 15.19 -5.68 -16.78
CA PHE A 125 14.94 -7.08 -17.15
C PHE A 125 16.20 -7.78 -17.68
N PHE A 126 16.85 -7.21 -18.70
CA PHE A 126 18.04 -7.82 -19.30
C PHE A 126 19.27 -7.77 -18.38
N LEU A 127 19.38 -6.75 -17.53
CA LEU A 127 20.42 -6.68 -16.52
C LEU A 127 20.28 -7.81 -15.48
N HIS A 128 19.07 -8.03 -14.94
CA HIS A 128 18.82 -9.11 -13.99
C HIS A 128 18.97 -10.50 -14.61
N ARG A 129 18.68 -10.64 -15.91
CA ARG A 129 18.93 -11.87 -16.67
C ARG A 129 20.42 -12.09 -16.99
N GLY A 130 21.27 -11.07 -16.83
CA GLY A 130 22.69 -11.13 -17.20
C GLY A 130 22.93 -11.19 -18.72
N THR A 131 21.97 -10.74 -19.53
CA THR A 131 22.06 -10.79 -21.00
C THR A 131 22.99 -9.69 -21.51
N ARG A 132 24.08 -10.07 -22.19
CA ARG A 132 25.08 -9.13 -22.76
C ARG A 132 25.61 -9.62 -24.11
N GLY A 133 26.21 -8.70 -24.88
CA GLY A 133 26.94 -9.01 -26.11
C GLY A 133 26.12 -9.79 -27.13
N LYS A 134 26.55 -11.01 -27.47
CA LYS A 134 25.88 -11.87 -28.48
C LYS A 134 24.42 -12.20 -28.10
N ALA A 135 24.13 -12.37 -26.81
CA ALA A 135 22.77 -12.66 -26.36
C ALA A 135 21.85 -11.45 -26.54
N MET A 136 22.36 -10.23 -26.31
CA MET A 136 21.59 -9.01 -26.54
C MET A 136 21.28 -8.81 -28.04
N LYS A 137 22.23 -9.12 -28.92
CA LYS A 137 22.02 -9.11 -30.38
C LYS A 137 20.91 -10.07 -30.81
N ALA A 138 20.83 -11.25 -30.20
CA ALA A 138 19.77 -12.21 -30.49
C ALA A 138 18.39 -11.68 -30.05
N GLU A 139 18.31 -10.98 -28.92
CA GLU A 139 17.07 -10.34 -28.46
C GLU A 139 16.67 -9.16 -29.38
N ILE A 140 17.62 -8.34 -29.84
CA ILE A 140 17.33 -7.29 -30.84
C ILE A 140 16.74 -7.87 -32.12
N LEU A 141 17.31 -8.97 -32.63
CA LEU A 141 16.77 -9.64 -33.82
C LEU A 141 15.37 -10.23 -33.57
N LYS A 142 15.10 -10.70 -32.35
CA LYS A 142 13.79 -11.22 -31.95
C LYS A 142 12.72 -10.13 -31.94
N TRP A 143 13.07 -8.95 -31.44
CA TRP A 143 12.17 -7.79 -31.36
C TRP A 143 12.16 -6.92 -32.63
N HIS A 144 12.94 -7.28 -33.65
CA HIS A 144 12.94 -6.56 -34.92
C HIS A 144 11.53 -6.55 -35.55
N PRO A 145 11.05 -5.44 -36.13
CA PRO A 145 9.69 -5.33 -36.67
C PRO A 145 9.36 -6.44 -37.67
N ASP A 146 10.31 -6.83 -38.52
CA ASP A 146 10.15 -7.97 -39.44
C ASP A 146 9.79 -9.29 -38.74
N LYS A 147 10.51 -9.64 -37.67
CA LYS A 147 10.27 -10.88 -36.91
C LYS A 147 9.01 -10.78 -36.05
N LEU A 148 8.76 -9.60 -35.47
CA LEU A 148 7.58 -9.35 -34.67
C LEU A 148 6.30 -9.40 -35.52
N ASN A 149 6.31 -8.86 -36.74
CA ASN A 149 5.18 -8.90 -37.66
C ASN A 149 4.76 -10.34 -38.00
N ASN A 150 5.74 -11.24 -38.10
CA ASN A 150 5.48 -12.67 -38.25
C ASN A 150 4.77 -13.29 -37.04
N GLN A 151 4.77 -12.66 -35.85
CA GLN A 151 4.07 -13.15 -34.65
C GLN A 151 2.70 -12.48 -34.44
N LEU A 152 2.44 -11.33 -35.07
CA LEU A 152 1.19 -10.59 -34.91
C LEU A 152 -0.06 -11.36 -35.35
N HIS A 153 0.08 -12.38 -36.21
CA HIS A 153 -1.05 -13.23 -36.61
C HIS A 153 -1.65 -14.02 -35.44
N GLN A 154 -0.86 -14.28 -34.38
CA GLN A 154 -1.29 -14.93 -33.15
C GLN A 154 -1.81 -13.93 -32.10
N VAL A 155 -1.73 -12.63 -32.37
CA VAL A 155 -2.26 -11.63 -31.44
C VAL A 155 -3.70 -11.34 -31.82
N HIS A 156 -4.57 -11.21 -30.81
CA HIS A 156 -5.96 -10.82 -31.01
C HIS A 156 -6.03 -9.51 -31.83
N PRO A 157 -6.88 -9.41 -32.86
CA PRO A 157 -6.90 -8.27 -33.78
C PRO A 157 -6.94 -6.90 -33.11
N GLU A 158 -7.69 -6.76 -32.00
CA GLU A 158 -7.82 -5.50 -31.25
C GLU A 158 -6.51 -5.07 -30.57
N HIS A 159 -5.61 -6.01 -30.25
CA HIS A 159 -4.35 -5.74 -29.58
C HIS A 159 -3.16 -5.70 -30.54
N ARG A 160 -3.32 -6.04 -31.82
CA ARG A 160 -2.19 -6.13 -32.79
C ARG A 160 -1.43 -4.82 -32.92
N GLU A 161 -2.15 -3.72 -33.06
CA GLU A 161 -1.55 -2.40 -33.21
C GLU A 161 -0.76 -2.02 -31.96
N GLN A 162 -1.37 -2.25 -30.80
CA GLN A 162 -0.76 -2.02 -29.50
C GLN A 162 0.51 -2.84 -29.29
N VAL A 163 0.49 -4.14 -29.66
CA VAL A 163 1.66 -5.02 -29.58
C VAL A 163 2.75 -4.59 -30.55
N ARG A 164 2.39 -4.16 -31.76
CA ARG A 164 3.33 -3.65 -32.77
C ARG A 164 4.07 -2.42 -32.26
N GLU A 165 3.33 -1.40 -31.80
CA GLU A 165 3.90 -0.17 -31.26
C GLU A 165 4.82 -0.45 -30.07
N ALA A 166 4.35 -1.26 -29.11
CA ALA A 166 5.13 -1.67 -27.95
C ALA A 166 6.40 -2.44 -28.34
N GLY A 167 6.33 -3.35 -29.31
CA GLY A 167 7.49 -4.11 -29.75
C GLY A 167 8.52 -3.25 -30.48
N GLU A 168 8.09 -2.24 -31.25
CA GLU A 168 9.00 -1.24 -31.84
C GLU A 168 9.72 -0.42 -30.77
N LEU A 169 9.02 -0.04 -29.69
CA LEU A 169 9.64 0.64 -28.55
C LEU A 169 10.69 -0.25 -27.87
N VAL A 170 10.37 -1.53 -27.62
CA VAL A 170 11.32 -2.49 -27.07
C VAL A 170 12.56 -2.59 -27.97
N ALA A 171 12.40 -2.73 -29.29
CA ALA A 171 13.52 -2.80 -30.21
C ALA A 171 14.41 -1.55 -30.15
N LYS A 172 13.81 -0.35 -30.09
CA LYS A 172 14.53 0.92 -29.92
C LYS A 172 15.29 0.95 -28.60
N PHE A 173 14.67 0.52 -27.50
CA PHE A 173 15.31 0.46 -26.19
C PHE A 173 16.48 -0.52 -26.17
N LEU A 174 16.35 -1.69 -26.80
CA LEU A 174 17.44 -2.66 -26.88
C LEU A 174 18.64 -2.16 -27.68
N ASN A 175 18.41 -1.43 -28.77
CA ASN A 175 19.48 -0.78 -29.51
C ASN A 175 20.17 0.28 -28.64
N ASN A 176 19.41 1.12 -27.94
CA ASN A 176 19.98 2.12 -27.02
C ASN A 176 20.81 1.49 -25.89
N ILE A 177 20.39 0.34 -25.36
CA ILE A 177 21.13 -0.41 -24.33
C ILE A 177 22.44 -1.02 -24.88
N MET A 178 22.51 -1.32 -26.18
CA MET A 178 23.73 -1.86 -26.81
C MET A 178 24.71 -0.78 -27.28
N GLU A 179 24.21 0.39 -27.67
CA GLU A 179 25.03 1.49 -28.16
C GLU A 179 25.70 2.29 -27.01
N ASN A 180 25.17 2.17 -25.78
CA ASN A 180 25.74 2.69 -24.55
C ASN A 180 26.56 1.64 -23.78
#